data_AF-A0A819UH47-F1
#
_entry.id   AF-A0A819UH47-F1
#
_cell.length_a   1.000
_cell.length_b   1.000
_cell.length_c   1.000
_cell.angle_alpha   90.00
_cell.angle_beta   90.00
_cell.angle_gamma   90.00
#
_symmetry.space_group_name_H-M   'P 1'
#
loop_
_entity.id
_entity.type
_entity.pdbx_description
1 polymer ?
#
loop_
_entity_poly.entity_id
_entity_poly.type
_entity_poly.pdbx_seq_one_letter_code
_entity_poly.pdbx_strand_id
1 'polypeptide(L)'
;MLESTPLCVIYCASPGSFARLDQLQWLVETCIKSNIFCALVCTNKYSGGNPQRTQVLNDFHSLLIRYHSITREEANIKYYGNVALCTSVNSIIYEDTDFGVRKDVEGINELIFAIITSLKDDKLVA
;
A
#
# COMPACT_ATOMS: atom_id res chain seq x y z
N MET A 1 7.61 -31.21 -0.06
CA MET A 1 7.50 -29.84 -0.60
C MET A 1 7.84 -28.90 0.54
N LEU A 2 8.83 -28.03 0.39
CA LEU A 2 9.03 -26.94 1.37
C LEU A 2 7.81 -26.02 1.22
N GLU A 3 7.03 -25.88 2.30
CA GLU A 3 5.93 -24.92 2.31
C GLU A 3 6.50 -23.51 2.15
N SER A 4 6.10 -22.83 1.07
CA SER A 4 6.49 -21.44 0.84
C SER A 4 5.68 -20.54 1.75
N THR A 5 6.30 -20.03 2.82
CA THR A 5 5.69 -18.98 3.64
C THR A 5 5.63 -17.68 2.84
N PRO A 6 4.45 -17.04 2.71
CA PRO A 6 4.33 -15.78 1.99
C PRO A 6 5.17 -14.69 2.67
N LEU A 7 5.92 -13.92 1.90
CA LEU A 7 6.79 -12.85 2.44
C LEU A 7 6.06 -11.50 2.53
N CYS A 8 5.10 -11.27 1.64
CA CYS A 8 4.39 -10.00 1.54
C CYS A 8 2.97 -10.21 1.03
N VAL A 9 2.04 -9.43 1.57
CA VAL A 9 0.68 -9.27 1.06
C VAL A 9 0.54 -7.84 0.52
N ILE A 10 0.08 -7.73 -0.73
CA ILE A 10 -0.27 -6.45 -1.34
C ILE A 10 -1.78 -6.35 -1.35
N TYR A 11 -2.33 -5.43 -0.56
CA TYR A 11 -3.76 -5.11 -0.55
C TYR A 11 -4.00 -3.87 -1.39
N CYS A 12 -4.87 -3.98 -2.39
CA CYS A 12 -5.19 -2.91 -3.32
C CYS A 12 -6.60 -2.38 -3.11
N ALA A 13 -6.75 -1.06 -3.10
CA ALA A 13 -8.04 -0.38 -3.16
C ALA A 13 -7.97 0.78 -4.16
N SER A 14 -9.00 1.01 -4.97
CA SER A 14 -9.07 2.19 -5.84
C SER A 14 -9.87 3.31 -5.18
N PRO A 15 -9.69 4.58 -5.60
CA PRO A 15 -10.63 5.64 -5.26
C PRO A 15 -12.09 5.19 -5.51
N GLY A 16 -12.97 5.49 -4.55
CA GLY A 16 -14.39 5.12 -4.62
C GLY A 16 -14.68 3.66 -4.28
N SER A 17 -13.67 2.83 -4.05
CA SER A 17 -13.87 1.49 -3.48
C SER A 17 -14.04 1.58 -1.96
N PHE A 18 -14.91 0.72 -1.42
CA PHE A 18 -15.14 0.63 0.01
C PHE A 18 -14.36 -0.57 0.56
N ALA A 19 -13.23 -0.31 1.21
CA ALA A 19 -12.57 -1.33 2.02
C ALA A 19 -13.40 -1.55 3.30
N ARG A 20 -13.78 -2.79 3.59
CA ARG A 20 -14.36 -3.11 4.91
C ARG A 20 -13.21 -3.08 5.93
N LEU A 21 -13.08 -1.96 6.66
CA LEU A 21 -11.95 -1.71 7.56
C LEU A 21 -11.76 -2.82 8.59
N ASP A 22 -12.83 -3.44 9.09
CA ASP A 22 -12.73 -4.57 10.03
C ASP A 22 -12.03 -5.79 9.42
N GLN A 23 -12.30 -6.09 8.15
CA GLN A 23 -11.67 -7.21 7.43
C GLN A 23 -10.21 -6.89 7.11
N LEU A 24 -9.94 -5.65 6.71
CA LEU A 24 -8.58 -5.19 6.46
C LEU A 24 -7.76 -5.18 7.75
N GLN A 25 -8.37 -4.79 8.87
CA GLN A 25 -7.75 -4.85 10.19
C GLN A 25 -7.34 -6.29 10.52
N TRP A 26 -8.26 -7.24 10.43
CA TRP A 26 -7.97 -8.65 10.67
C TRP A 26 -6.84 -9.19 9.77
N LEU A 27 -6.82 -8.80 8.49
CA LEU A 27 -5.77 -9.18 7.55
C LEU A 27 -4.40 -8.64 7.99
N VAL A 28 -4.32 -7.35 8.35
CA VAL A 28 -3.08 -6.72 8.81
C VAL A 28 -2.59 -7.37 10.11
N GLU A 29 -3.47 -7.61 11.08
CA GLU A 29 -3.10 -8.31 12.33
C GLU A 29 -2.52 -9.70 12.05
N THR A 30 -3.15 -10.44 11.14
CA THR A 30 -2.71 -11.79 10.77
C THR A 30 -1.34 -11.77 10.12
N CYS A 31 -1.11 -10.80 9.22
CA CYS A 31 0.18 -10.65 8.55
C CYS A 31 1.29 -10.29 9.54
N ILE A 32 1.06 -9.32 10.43
CA ILE A 32 2.02 -8.93 11.47
C ILE A 32 2.36 -10.13 12.37
N LYS A 33 1.35 -10.87 12.86
CA LYS A 33 1.56 -12.06 13.71
C LYS A 33 2.34 -13.18 13.01
N SER A 34 2.26 -13.23 11.68
CA SER A 34 2.90 -14.25 10.85
C SER A 34 4.22 -13.78 10.23
N ASN A 35 4.73 -12.60 10.62
CA ASN A 35 5.91 -11.96 10.01
C ASN A 35 5.80 -11.82 8.48
N ILE A 36 4.62 -11.43 7.99
CA ILE A 36 4.33 -11.15 6.59
C ILE A 36 4.23 -9.64 6.42
N PHE A 37 5.03 -9.08 5.51
CA PHE A 37 5.02 -7.65 5.24
C PHE A 37 3.71 -7.20 4.56
N CYS A 38 3.15 -6.07 4.97
CA CYS A 38 1.91 -5.54 4.39
C CYS A 38 2.14 -4.31 3.52
N ALA A 39 1.79 -4.37 2.24
CA ALA A 39 1.71 -3.19 1.38
C ALA A 39 0.25 -2.82 1.13
N LEU A 40 -0.22 -1.71 1.72
CA LEU A 40 -1.54 -1.15 1.43
C LEU A 40 -1.42 -0.13 0.29
N VAL A 41 -2.08 -0.38 -0.84
CA VAL A 41 -1.86 0.35 -2.09
C VAL A 41 -3.16 0.94 -2.62
N CYS A 42 -3.22 2.27 -2.70
CA CYS A 42 -4.27 2.96 -3.43
C CYS A 42 -3.94 2.88 -4.94
N THR A 43 -4.61 2.00 -5.68
CA THR A 43 -4.42 1.85 -7.13
C THR A 43 -5.22 2.88 -7.91
N ASN A 44 -4.88 3.08 -9.19
CA ASN A 44 -5.57 4.01 -10.10
C ASN A 44 -5.81 5.40 -9.46
N LYS A 45 -4.78 5.99 -8.85
CA LYS A 45 -4.90 7.15 -7.94
C LYS A 45 -5.63 8.39 -8.50
N TYR A 46 -5.88 8.45 -9.80
CA TYR A 46 -6.62 9.53 -10.47
C TYR A 46 -8.13 9.26 -10.66
N SER A 47 -8.59 8.00 -10.52
CA SER A 47 -9.92 7.51 -10.93
C SER A 47 -11.13 7.90 -10.04
N GLY A 48 -11.00 8.90 -9.17
CA GLY A 48 -12.10 9.38 -8.31
C GLY A 48 -11.88 10.78 -7.74
N GLY A 49 -10.96 11.53 -8.34
CA GLY A 49 -10.53 12.83 -7.81
C GLY A 49 -9.74 12.73 -6.49
N ASN A 50 -9.25 13.88 -6.04
CA ASN A 50 -8.44 13.99 -4.82
C ASN A 50 -9.16 13.52 -3.53
N PRO A 51 -10.46 13.81 -3.31
CA PRO A 51 -11.13 13.44 -2.07
C PRO A 51 -11.19 11.91 -1.85
N GLN A 52 -11.55 11.15 -2.88
CA GLN A 52 -11.70 9.69 -2.75
C GLN A 52 -10.35 8.98 -2.58
N ARG A 53 -9.30 9.44 -3.29
CA ARG A 53 -7.93 8.96 -3.07
C ARG A 53 -7.49 9.25 -1.63
N THR A 54 -7.70 10.47 -1.17
CA THR A 54 -7.32 10.89 0.19
C THR A 54 -8.06 10.08 1.24
N GLN A 55 -9.33 9.75 1.01
CA GLN A 55 -10.11 8.88 1.90
C GLN A 55 -9.47 7.50 2.03
N VAL A 56 -9.16 6.81 0.92
CA VAL A 56 -8.52 5.48 0.96
C VAL A 56 -7.18 5.53 1.70
N LEU A 57 -6.35 6.54 1.43
CA LEU A 57 -5.06 6.70 2.11
C LEU A 57 -5.22 7.02 3.60
N ASN A 58 -6.22 7.80 3.98
CA ASN A 58 -6.53 8.10 5.39
C ASN A 58 -7.04 6.86 6.12
N ASP A 59 -7.85 6.04 5.47
CA ASP A 59 -8.33 4.77 6.00
C ASP A 59 -7.15 3.81 6.28
N PHE A 60 -6.25 3.67 5.30
CA PHE A 60 -5.02 2.89 5.46
C PHE A 60 -4.13 3.43 6.57
N HIS A 61 -3.93 4.75 6.63
CA HIS A 61 -3.13 5.39 7.66
C HIS A 61 -3.72 5.19 9.06
N SER A 62 -5.02 5.41 9.21
CA SER A 62 -5.74 5.26 10.49
C SER A 62 -5.74 3.83 10.99
N LEU A 63 -5.63 2.85 10.09
CA LEU A 63 -5.44 1.46 10.43
C LEU A 63 -4.00 1.16 10.85
N LEU A 64 -3.01 1.50 10.02
CA LEU A 64 -1.61 1.11 10.24
C LEU A 64 -1.00 1.79 11.47
N ILE A 65 -1.40 3.02 11.79
CA ILE A 65 -0.91 3.74 12.97
C ILE A 65 -1.27 3.05 14.30
N ARG A 66 -2.26 2.14 14.29
CA ARG A 66 -2.62 1.33 15.46
C ARG A 66 -1.56 0.27 15.80
N TYR A 67 -0.73 -0.11 14.82
CA TYR A 67 0.30 -1.14 14.99
C TYR A 67 1.70 -0.56 15.10
N HIS A 68 2.00 0.45 14.31
CA HIS A 68 3.32 1.09 14.33
C HIS A 68 3.19 2.56 13.90
N SER A 69 3.98 3.46 14.49
CA SER A 69 4.06 4.84 14.00
C SER A 69 4.75 4.90 12.62
N ILE A 70 4.53 5.99 11.88
CA ILE A 70 5.31 6.23 10.66
C ILE A 70 6.77 6.38 11.05
N THR A 71 7.65 5.60 10.41
CA THR A 71 9.10 5.64 10.63
C THR A 71 9.83 6.39 9.53
N ARG A 72 9.27 6.38 8.31
CA ARG A 72 9.88 6.99 7.13
C ARG A 72 8.82 7.38 6.12
N GLU A 73 9.10 8.42 5.34
CA GLU A 73 8.30 8.80 4.17
C GLU A 73 9.24 9.16 3.01
N GLU A 74 9.18 8.40 1.92
CA GLU A 74 10.05 8.57 0.75
C GLU A 74 9.28 8.27 -0.53
N ALA A 75 9.47 9.06 -1.58
CA ALA A 75 8.81 8.87 -2.87
C ALA A 75 7.27 8.70 -2.79
N ASN A 76 6.61 9.40 -1.85
CA ASN A 76 5.18 9.28 -1.53
C ASN A 76 4.76 7.91 -0.95
N ILE A 77 5.71 7.15 -0.41
CA ILE A 77 5.49 5.90 0.32
C ILE A 77 5.70 6.18 1.80
N LYS A 78 4.71 5.83 2.63
CA LYS A 78 4.79 5.91 4.09
C LYS A 78 5.09 4.54 4.66
N TYR A 79 6.14 4.44 5.47
CA TYR A 79 6.60 3.20 6.10
C TYR A 79 6.18 3.18 7.57
N TYR A 80 5.72 2.02 8.02
CA TYR A 80 5.25 1.76 9.38
C TYR A 80 6.13 0.67 9.98
N GLY A 81 7.34 1.07 10.42
CA GLY A 81 8.35 0.13 10.90
C GLY A 81 8.85 -0.80 9.80
N ASN A 82 9.16 -2.03 10.17
CA ASN A 82 9.48 -3.14 9.26
C ASN A 82 8.26 -3.99 8.89
N VAL A 83 7.04 -3.62 9.33
CA VAL A 83 5.85 -4.47 9.18
C VAL A 83 4.95 -4.09 8.00
N ALA A 84 4.91 -2.81 7.64
CA ALA A 84 4.00 -2.35 6.60
C ALA A 84 4.45 -1.07 5.89
N LEU A 85 3.89 -0.85 4.70
CA LEU A 85 3.91 0.43 3.99
C LEU A 85 2.54 0.79 3.42
N CYS A 86 2.36 2.07 3.11
CA CYS A 86 1.19 2.59 2.41
C CYS A 86 1.61 3.54 1.29
N THR A 87 1.00 3.41 0.11
CA THR A 87 1.26 4.32 -1.02
C THR A 87 0.07 4.43 -1.97
N SER A 88 0.19 5.30 -2.97
CA SER A 88 -0.73 5.37 -4.11
C SER A 88 0.04 5.25 -5.42
N VAL A 89 -0.50 4.46 -6.35
CA VAL A 89 0.07 4.22 -7.68
C VAL A 89 -0.97 4.52 -8.75
N ASN A 90 -0.50 4.82 -9.96
CA ASN A 90 -1.34 4.78 -11.14
C ASN A 90 -1.03 3.50 -11.92
N SER A 91 -1.85 2.47 -11.74
CA SER A 91 -1.61 1.13 -12.29
C SER A 91 -1.99 0.97 -13.76
N ILE A 92 -2.84 1.85 -14.27
CA ILE A 92 -3.26 1.92 -15.67
C ILE A 92 -3.20 3.38 -16.14
N ILE A 93 -3.16 3.60 -17.45
CA ILE A 93 -3.28 4.96 -17.99
C ILE A 93 -4.65 5.53 -17.56
N TYR A 94 -4.63 6.73 -16.99
CA TYR A 94 -5.85 7.48 -16.69
C TYR A 94 -6.08 8.50 -17.80
N GLU A 95 -7.28 8.49 -18.36
CA GLU A 95 -7.70 9.42 -19.40
C GLU A 95 -9.02 10.07 -18.99
N ASP A 96 -9.04 11.40 -19.06
CA ASP A 96 -10.22 12.22 -18.87
C ASP A 96 -10.44 13.00 -20.17
N THR A 97 -11.33 12.48 -21.01
CA THR A 97 -11.60 13.01 -22.34
C THR A 97 -12.27 14.38 -22.29
N ASP A 98 -13.00 14.67 -21.22
CA ASP A 98 -13.75 15.92 -21.07
C ASP A 98 -12.82 17.10 -20.78
N PHE A 99 -11.71 16.84 -20.09
CA PHE A 99 -10.69 17.84 -19.75
C PHE A 99 -9.37 17.68 -20.50
N GLY A 100 -9.27 16.72 -21.42
CA GLY A 100 -8.05 16.43 -22.19
C GLY A 100 -6.86 16.01 -21.32
N VAL A 101 -7.12 15.41 -20.15
CA VAL A 101 -6.07 15.00 -19.21
C VAL A 101 -5.69 13.55 -19.48
N ARG A 102 -4.39 13.29 -19.62
CA ARG A 102 -3.81 11.96 -19.69
C ARG A 102 -2.70 11.81 -18.65
N LYS A 103 -2.76 10.73 -17.87
CA LYS A 103 -1.72 10.38 -16.89
C LYS A 103 -1.25 8.95 -17.16
N ASP A 104 0.05 8.82 -17.41
CA ASP A 104 0.67 7.52 -17.64
C ASP A 104 0.75 6.68 -16.35
N VAL A 105 1.13 5.41 -16.51
CA VAL A 105 1.39 4.49 -15.40
C VAL A 105 2.58 5.00 -14.59
N GLU A 106 2.46 5.04 -13.26
CA GLU A 106 3.52 5.54 -12.37
C GLU A 106 3.42 4.96 -10.94
N GLY A 107 4.54 4.91 -10.23
CA GLY A 107 4.63 4.50 -8.82
C GLY A 107 4.77 2.99 -8.58
N ILE A 108 4.62 2.15 -9.61
CA ILE A 108 4.73 0.69 -9.47
C ILE A 108 6.18 0.27 -9.16
N ASN A 109 7.16 0.81 -9.87
CA ASN A 109 8.56 0.44 -9.68
C ASN A 109 9.05 0.86 -8.30
N GLU A 110 8.67 2.05 -7.85
CA GLU A 110 8.94 2.58 -6.53
C GLU A 110 8.31 1.71 -5.44
N LEU A 111 7.06 1.28 -5.62
CA LEU A 111 6.39 0.35 -4.72
C LEU A 111 7.13 -0.99 -4.62
N ILE A 112 7.47 -1.61 -5.75
CA ILE A 112 8.17 -2.91 -5.76
C ILE A 112 9.56 -2.77 -5.12
N PHE A 113 10.30 -1.71 -5.43
CA PHE A 113 11.58 -1.42 -4.83
C PHE A 113 11.48 -1.24 -3.31
N ALA A 114 10.46 -0.51 -2.85
CA ALA A 114 10.19 -0.31 -1.43
C ALA A 114 9.90 -1.63 -0.71
N ILE A 115 9.03 -2.48 -1.27
CA ILE A 115 8.73 -3.82 -0.72
C ILE A 115 10.01 -4.65 -0.62
N ILE A 116 10.79 -4.74 -1.69
CA ILE A 116 12.02 -5.55 -1.71
C ILE A 116 13.02 -5.06 -0.67
N THR A 117 13.15 -3.74 -0.51
CA THR A 117 14.08 -3.14 0.47
C THR A 117 13.63 -3.46 1.91
N SER A 118 12.33 -3.28 2.22
CA SER A 118 11.79 -3.63 3.53
C SER A 118 11.98 -5.11 3.87
N LEU A 119 11.82 -6.02 2.90
CA LEU A 119 12.03 -7.45 3.10
C LEU A 119 13.51 -7.84 3.27
N LYS A 120 14.46 -7.04 2.76
CA LYS A 120 15.89 -7.27 2.95
C LYS A 120 16.36 -6.84 4.34
N ASP A 121 15.82 -5.72 4.84
CA ASP A 121 16.14 -5.23 6.19
C ASP A 121 15.73 -6.26 7.25
N ASP A 122 14.61 -6.97 7.06
CA ASP A 122 14.19 -8.06 7.94
C ASP A 122 15.17 -9.26 7.96
N LYS A 123 15.88 -9.52 6.85
CA LYS A 123 16.86 -10.63 6.76
C LYS A 123 18.23 -10.30 7.36
N LEU A 124 18.48 -9.04 7.73
CA LEU A 124 19.73 -8.62 8.38
C LEU A 124 19.67 -8.73 9.92
N VAL A 125 18.50 -9.05 10.48
CA VAL A 125 18.27 -9.19 11.92
C VAL A 125 18.05 -10.67 12.34
N ALA A 126 18.26 -11.63 11.42
CA ALA A 126 18.15 -13.06 11.66
C ALA A 126 19.52 -13.75 11.82
#